data_AF-A0A6A5GJ28-F1
#
_entry.id   AF-A0A6A5GJ28-F1
#
_cell.length_a   1.000
_cell.length_b   1.000
_cell.length_c   1.000
_cell.angle_alpha   90.00
_cell.angle_beta   90.00
_cell.angle_gamma   90.00
#
_symmetry.space_group_name_H-M   'P 1'
#
loop_
_entity.id
_entity.type
_entity.pdbx_description
1 polymer ?
#
loop_
_entity_poly.entity_id
_entity_poly.type
_entity_poly.pdbx_seq_one_letter_code
_entity_poly.pdbx_strand_id
1 'polypeptide(L)'
;MFTKLTFSLISCYFNALLAILGNSLLISLIIRKSPRSMGNYKYLMLLFSSFGVVFAIIDVTNQPMLHFFNGAYIIFSRNVLGLPRRISFWYIALNCACYGMIMLLLVYHFVYRYLAVCKPHRLELFSWPYYNILIIIFVVVSLEWWIVAIFVAGENPEVEGHIQETMAENYGLNDVKDYTYASSWFYRIDRITGQEYASIPDFLFLANLGVIITSGFSTIIYCWLRLRRELIQSARELQSISQRTLEMQRQLFHSLIAQTLFPVFLMFIPAGILLCFPILKMNMGPVEVVILPLITTQPFMDAIVPMCFIKDYRMAILNFVRRNKNRAKVHTASDLVEDRSATNSRVFSLRA
;
A
#
# COMPACT_ATOMS: atom_id res chain seq x y z
N MET A 1 -11.61 24.74 0.96
CA MET A 1 -10.57 24.69 -0.08
C MET A 1 -9.18 24.36 0.49
N PHE A 2 -8.48 25.29 1.17
CA PHE A 2 -7.07 25.09 1.58
C PHE A 2 -6.84 23.89 2.53
N THR A 3 -7.77 23.60 3.44
CA THR A 3 -7.62 22.53 4.43
C THR A 3 -7.65 21.12 3.81
N LYS A 4 -8.50 20.89 2.79
CA LYS A 4 -8.61 19.58 2.10
C LYS A 4 -7.31 19.27 1.36
N LEU A 5 -6.85 20.24 0.56
CA LEU A 5 -5.62 20.13 -0.23
C LEU A 5 -4.40 19.89 0.68
N THR A 6 -4.24 20.72 1.71
CA THR A 6 -3.13 20.61 2.65
C THR A 6 -3.13 19.27 3.38
N PHE A 7 -4.30 18.77 3.81
CA PHE A 7 -4.41 17.47 4.45
C PHE A 7 -3.97 16.34 3.51
N SER A 8 -4.52 16.26 2.29
CA SER A 8 -4.17 15.21 1.33
C SER A 8 -2.67 15.22 0.99
N LEU A 9 -2.07 16.40 0.83
CA LEU A 9 -0.63 16.54 0.58
C LEU A 9 0.21 16.08 1.76
N ILE A 10 -0.08 16.57 2.98
CA ILE A 10 0.65 16.17 4.19
C ILE A 10 0.56 14.67 4.40
N SER A 11 -0.63 14.09 4.26
CA SER A 11 -0.85 12.65 4.39
C SER A 11 -0.09 11.86 3.33
N CYS A 12 -0.08 12.31 2.07
CA CYS A 12 0.65 11.66 0.98
C CYS A 12 2.17 11.65 1.28
N TYR A 13 2.77 12.79 1.62
CA TYR A 13 4.20 12.86 1.98
C TYR A 13 4.53 12.01 3.20
N PHE A 14 3.68 12.05 4.24
CA PHE A 14 3.89 11.29 5.46
C PHE A 14 3.82 9.78 5.22
N ASN A 15 2.78 9.31 4.53
CA ASN A 15 2.62 7.90 4.17
C ASN A 15 3.76 7.42 3.29
N ALA A 16 4.16 8.20 2.28
CA ALA A 16 5.27 7.85 1.40
C ALA A 16 6.59 7.75 2.16
N LEU A 17 6.89 8.70 3.06
CA LEU A 17 8.08 8.65 3.90
C LEU A 17 8.10 7.37 4.76
N LEU A 18 6.98 7.07 5.43
CA LEU A 18 6.86 5.85 6.25
C LEU A 18 7.02 4.59 5.40
N ALA A 19 6.37 4.51 4.24
CA ALA A 19 6.44 3.38 3.35
C ALA A 19 7.86 3.17 2.81
N ILE A 20 8.54 4.23 2.38
CA ILE A 20 9.93 4.16 1.87
C ILE A 20 10.87 3.69 2.99
N LEU A 21 10.81 4.30 4.17
CA LEU A 21 11.66 3.94 5.30
C LEU A 21 11.39 2.50 5.78
N GLY A 22 10.11 2.15 5.93
CA GLY A 22 9.67 0.83 6.37
C GLY A 22 10.09 -0.26 5.40
N ASN A 23 9.77 -0.11 4.11
CA ASN A 23 10.14 -1.12 3.11
C ASN A 23 11.65 -1.20 2.89
N SER A 24 12.38 -0.08 2.92
CA SER A 24 13.86 -0.09 2.81
C SER A 24 14.51 -0.81 3.99
N LEU A 25 14.01 -0.58 5.21
CA LEU A 25 14.46 -1.31 6.39
C LEU A 25 14.12 -2.80 6.27
N LEU A 26 12.93 -3.15 5.78
CA LEU A 26 12.53 -4.54 5.59
C LEU A 26 13.44 -5.24 4.58
N ILE A 27 13.74 -4.60 3.44
CA ILE A 27 14.68 -5.09 2.43
C ILE A 27 16.05 -5.38 3.06
N SER A 28 16.58 -4.44 3.85
CA SER A 28 17.86 -4.63 4.56
C SER A 28 17.84 -5.83 5.52
N LEU A 29 16.73 -6.02 6.25
CA LEU A 29 16.53 -7.17 7.14
C LEU A 29 16.38 -8.48 6.36
N ILE A 30 15.65 -8.47 5.25
CA ILE A 30 15.46 -9.65 4.39
C ILE A 30 16.83 -10.12 3.89
N ILE A 31 17.66 -9.21 3.38
CA ILE A 31 18.97 -9.55 2.82
C ILE A 31 19.94 -10.04 3.90
N ARG A 32 19.98 -9.38 5.06
CA ARG A 32 21.03 -9.59 6.07
C ARG A 32 20.67 -10.56 7.19
N LYS A 33 19.38 -10.78 7.45
CA LYS A 33 18.88 -11.43 8.67
C LYS A 33 17.81 -12.49 8.43
N SER A 34 17.42 -12.78 7.19
CA SER A 34 16.46 -13.85 6.91
C SER A 34 17.00 -15.22 7.35
N PRO A 35 16.22 -16.02 8.09
CA PRO A 35 16.60 -17.38 8.43
C PRO A 35 16.61 -18.27 7.18
N ARG A 36 17.49 -19.27 7.17
CA ARG A 36 17.57 -20.24 6.05
C ARG A 36 16.26 -21.01 5.85
N SER A 37 15.48 -21.21 6.92
CA SER A 37 14.18 -21.89 6.90
C SER A 37 13.09 -21.18 6.09
N MET A 38 13.25 -19.88 5.78
CA MET A 38 12.30 -19.17 4.91
C MET A 38 12.36 -19.62 3.44
N GLY A 39 13.47 -20.22 3.00
CA GLY A 39 13.64 -20.69 1.63
C GLY A 39 13.31 -19.60 0.60
N ASN A 40 12.37 -19.90 -0.29
CA ASN A 40 11.99 -19.01 -1.39
C ASN A 40 11.02 -17.88 -0.99
N TYR A 41 10.41 -17.95 0.20
CA TYR A 41 9.53 -16.89 0.70
C TYR A 41 10.21 -15.53 0.74
N LYS A 42 11.52 -15.51 1.03
CA LYS A 42 12.32 -14.28 1.12
C LYS A 42 12.33 -13.50 -0.21
N TYR A 43 12.27 -14.18 -1.36
CA TYR A 43 12.27 -13.54 -2.67
C TYR A 43 10.92 -12.89 -2.97
N LEU A 44 9.83 -13.54 -2.56
CA LEU A 44 8.49 -12.95 -2.64
C LEU A 44 8.37 -11.71 -1.74
N MET A 45 8.87 -11.80 -0.49
CA MET A 45 8.91 -10.64 0.41
C MET A 45 9.78 -9.51 -0.13
N LEU A 46 10.91 -9.84 -0.77
CA LEU A 46 11.79 -8.85 -1.39
C LEU A 46 11.08 -8.14 -2.54
N LEU A 47 10.43 -8.89 -3.45
CA LEU A 47 9.64 -8.34 -4.54
C LEU A 47 8.56 -7.37 -4.02
N PHE A 48 7.81 -7.80 -3.01
CA PHE A 48 6.75 -6.98 -2.42
C PHE A 48 7.27 -5.71 -1.76
N SER A 49 8.36 -5.82 -0.99
CA SER A 49 8.96 -4.65 -0.32
C SER A 49 9.57 -3.67 -1.33
N SER A 50 10.24 -4.18 -2.37
CA SER A 50 10.77 -3.36 -3.47
C SER A 50 9.65 -2.63 -4.21
N PHE A 51 8.56 -3.33 -4.51
CA PHE A 51 7.39 -2.71 -5.12
C PHE A 51 6.76 -1.64 -4.20
N GLY A 52 6.70 -1.88 -2.89
CA GLY A 52 6.24 -0.90 -1.91
C GLY A 52 7.03 0.42 -1.92
N VAL A 53 8.36 0.35 -2.11
CA VAL A 53 9.19 1.56 -2.28
C VAL A 53 8.87 2.27 -3.60
N VAL A 54 8.80 1.52 -4.71
CA VAL A 54 8.49 2.09 -6.04
C VAL A 54 7.12 2.77 -6.04
N PHE A 55 6.11 2.09 -5.49
CA PHE A 55 4.77 2.65 -5.37
C PHE A 55 4.75 3.93 -4.53
N ALA A 56 5.43 3.96 -3.37
CA ALA A 56 5.48 5.16 -2.54
C ALA A 56 6.13 6.37 -3.26
N ILE A 57 7.13 6.12 -4.11
CA ILE A 57 7.74 7.17 -4.95
C ILE A 57 6.75 7.65 -6.03
N ILE A 58 6.08 6.72 -6.71
CA ILE A 58 5.07 7.06 -7.72
C ILE A 58 3.92 7.86 -7.10
N ASP A 59 3.47 7.48 -5.90
CA ASP A 59 2.40 8.15 -5.18
C ASP A 59 2.76 9.56 -4.75
N VAL A 60 3.91 9.76 -4.10
CA VAL A 60 4.32 11.09 -3.61
C VAL A 60 4.65 12.08 -4.74
N THR A 61 5.06 11.57 -5.89
CA THR A 61 5.35 12.40 -7.07
C THR A 61 4.10 12.72 -7.89
N ASN A 62 3.08 11.83 -7.88
CA ASN A 62 1.77 12.13 -8.45
C ASN A 62 0.92 13.02 -7.54
N GLN A 63 0.98 12.84 -6.22
CA GLN A 63 0.10 13.52 -5.26
C GLN A 63 -1.38 13.35 -5.62
N PRO A 64 -1.86 12.11 -5.83
CA PRO A 64 -3.21 11.87 -6.29
C PRO A 64 -4.23 12.34 -5.26
N MET A 65 -5.32 12.93 -5.75
CA MET A 65 -6.45 13.38 -4.95
C MET A 65 -7.74 12.79 -5.51
N LEU A 66 -8.71 12.57 -4.64
CA LEU A 66 -10.00 11.98 -4.99
C LEU A 66 -11.10 13.01 -4.77
N HIS A 67 -12.02 13.07 -5.73
CA HIS A 67 -13.23 13.87 -5.64
C HIS A 67 -14.43 13.09 -6.19
N PHE A 68 -15.57 13.16 -5.51
CA PHE A 68 -16.85 12.64 -6.00
C PHE A 68 -17.77 13.78 -6.40
N PHE A 69 -18.36 13.67 -7.59
CA PHE A 69 -19.29 14.66 -8.09
C PHE A 69 -20.33 14.04 -9.00
N ASN A 70 -21.62 14.16 -8.63
CA ASN A 70 -22.79 13.82 -9.44
C ASN A 70 -22.69 12.52 -10.27
N GLY A 71 -22.26 11.44 -9.61
CA GLY A 71 -22.14 10.13 -10.25
C GLY A 71 -20.83 9.90 -11.01
N ALA A 72 -19.84 10.77 -10.82
CA ALA A 72 -18.46 10.56 -11.21
C ALA A 72 -17.54 10.42 -9.98
N TYR A 73 -16.49 9.60 -10.12
CA TYR A 73 -15.29 9.74 -9.28
C TYR A 73 -14.15 10.30 -10.14
N ILE A 74 -13.35 11.15 -9.54
CA ILE A 74 -12.25 11.85 -10.21
C ILE A 74 -11.00 11.63 -9.37
N ILE A 75 -10.01 10.93 -9.92
CA ILE A 75 -8.67 10.86 -9.36
C ILE A 75 -7.80 11.81 -10.16
N PHE A 76 -7.30 12.87 -9.54
CA PHE A 76 -6.55 13.93 -10.23
C PHE A 76 -5.22 14.25 -9.57
N SER A 77 -4.31 14.82 -10.36
CA SER A 77 -3.03 15.35 -9.92
C SER A 77 -2.83 16.76 -10.49
N ARG A 78 -2.15 17.61 -9.72
CA ARG A 78 -1.71 18.94 -10.16
C ARG A 78 -0.48 18.91 -11.07
N ASN A 79 -0.02 17.72 -11.48
CA ASN A 79 1.12 17.55 -12.36
C ASN A 79 2.38 18.29 -11.87
N VAL A 80 2.76 18.07 -10.62
CA VAL A 80 3.89 18.78 -9.96
C VAL A 80 5.23 18.57 -10.70
N LEU A 81 5.35 17.47 -11.43
CA LEU A 81 6.51 17.16 -12.26
C LEU A 81 6.59 17.96 -13.57
N GLY A 82 5.55 18.72 -13.93
CA GLY A 82 5.50 19.49 -15.18
C GLY A 82 5.52 18.61 -16.43
N LEU A 83 4.99 17.37 -16.35
CA LEU A 83 4.99 16.44 -17.47
C LEU A 83 4.03 16.91 -18.58
N PRO A 84 4.28 16.55 -19.84
CA PRO A 84 3.28 16.72 -20.90
C PRO A 84 1.96 16.06 -20.51
N ARG A 85 0.82 16.70 -20.80
CA ARG A 85 -0.52 16.28 -20.33
C ARG A 85 -0.80 14.79 -20.50
N ARG A 86 -0.54 14.24 -21.70
CA ARG A 86 -0.72 12.80 -21.98
C ARG A 86 0.15 11.90 -21.10
N ILE A 87 1.40 12.30 -20.86
CA ILE A 87 2.33 11.53 -20.01
C ILE A 87 1.90 11.64 -18.54
N SER A 88 1.46 12.82 -18.11
CA SER A 88 0.91 13.04 -16.76
C SER A 88 -0.31 12.16 -16.50
N PHE A 89 -1.24 12.09 -17.46
CA PHE A 89 -2.38 11.18 -17.40
C PHE A 89 -1.95 9.70 -17.32
N TRP A 90 -1.04 9.23 -18.19
CA TRP A 90 -0.51 7.86 -18.10
C TRP A 90 0.15 7.57 -16.75
N TYR A 91 0.77 8.58 -16.14
CA TYR A 91 1.41 8.49 -14.84
C TYR A 91 0.41 8.42 -13.68
N ILE A 92 -0.70 9.17 -13.73
CA ILE A 92 -1.83 8.99 -12.80
C ILE A 92 -2.45 7.60 -12.97
N ALA A 93 -2.68 7.16 -14.21
CA ALA A 93 -3.21 5.84 -14.49
C ALA A 93 -2.29 4.74 -13.94
N LEU A 94 -0.97 4.93 -14.02
CA LEU A 94 0.01 4.02 -13.43
C LEU A 94 -0.10 3.98 -11.91
N ASN A 95 -0.22 5.13 -11.25
CA ASN A 95 -0.45 5.21 -9.80
C ASN A 95 -1.73 4.45 -9.41
N CYS A 96 -2.82 4.64 -10.16
CA CYS A 96 -4.07 3.92 -9.95
C CYS A 96 -3.88 2.40 -10.10
N ALA A 97 -3.19 1.98 -11.17
CA ALA A 97 -2.92 0.56 -11.41
C ALA A 97 -2.06 -0.07 -10.31
N CYS A 98 -1.10 0.66 -9.74
CA CYS A 98 -0.26 0.16 -8.65
C CYS A 98 -1.05 -0.27 -7.41
N TYR A 99 -2.20 0.33 -7.11
CA TYR A 99 -3.06 -0.13 -6.01
C TYR A 99 -3.53 -1.58 -6.21
N GLY A 100 -3.86 -1.98 -7.44
CA GLY A 100 -4.21 -3.38 -7.75
C GLY A 100 -3.01 -4.30 -7.82
N MET A 101 -1.86 -3.78 -8.25
CA MET A 101 -0.61 -4.55 -8.22
C MET A 101 -0.24 -4.94 -6.78
N ILE A 102 -0.41 -4.03 -5.81
CA ILE A 102 -0.23 -4.34 -4.38
C ILE A 102 -1.19 -5.45 -3.95
N MET A 103 -2.46 -5.35 -4.35
CA MET A 103 -3.46 -6.36 -4.06
C MET A 103 -3.08 -7.74 -4.63
N LEU A 104 -2.58 -7.81 -5.87
CA LEU A 104 -2.15 -9.07 -6.48
C LEU A 104 -0.96 -9.69 -5.73
N LEU A 105 0.01 -8.88 -5.32
CA LEU A 105 1.13 -9.37 -4.52
C LEU A 105 0.66 -9.84 -3.13
N LEU A 106 -0.32 -9.18 -2.54
CA LEU A 106 -0.95 -9.62 -1.28
C LEU A 106 -1.60 -11.01 -1.48
N VAL A 107 -2.31 -11.23 -2.58
CA VAL A 107 -2.86 -12.56 -2.93
C VAL A 107 -1.73 -13.61 -2.99
N TYR A 108 -0.61 -13.31 -3.66
CA TYR A 108 0.53 -14.22 -3.72
C TYR A 108 1.11 -14.55 -2.33
N HIS A 109 1.18 -13.58 -1.43
CA HIS A 109 1.59 -13.81 -0.05
C HIS A 109 0.65 -14.78 0.70
N PHE A 110 -0.66 -14.64 0.53
CA PHE A 110 -1.63 -15.54 1.15
C PHE A 110 -1.60 -16.94 0.53
N VAL A 111 -1.49 -17.03 -0.80
CA VAL A 111 -1.34 -18.32 -1.51
C VAL A 111 -0.07 -19.02 -1.07
N TYR A 112 1.08 -18.32 -0.99
CA TYR A 112 2.33 -18.91 -0.51
C TYR A 112 2.16 -19.53 0.87
N ARG A 113 1.57 -18.80 1.82
CA ARG A 113 1.38 -19.29 3.20
C ARG A 113 0.45 -20.49 3.26
N TYR A 114 -0.63 -20.45 2.49
CA TYR A 114 -1.54 -21.57 2.37
C TYR A 114 -0.79 -22.81 1.85
N LEU A 115 -0.02 -22.69 0.76
CA LEU A 115 0.74 -23.81 0.23
C LEU A 115 1.81 -24.30 1.21
N ALA A 116 2.55 -23.41 1.84
CA ALA A 116 3.63 -23.77 2.77
C ALA A 116 3.14 -24.62 3.96
N VAL A 117 1.92 -24.39 4.44
CA VAL A 117 1.34 -25.13 5.58
C VAL A 117 0.48 -26.30 5.14
N CYS A 118 -0.42 -26.08 4.18
CA CYS A 118 -1.47 -27.05 3.84
C CYS A 118 -1.07 -27.98 2.70
N LYS A 119 -0.20 -27.54 1.79
CA LYS A 119 0.20 -28.29 0.57
C LYS A 119 1.67 -28.06 0.22
N PRO A 120 2.62 -28.46 1.09
CA PRO A 120 4.05 -28.15 0.89
C PRO A 120 4.62 -28.71 -0.42
N HIS A 121 4.07 -29.81 -0.93
CA HIS A 121 4.46 -30.38 -2.23
C HIS A 121 4.18 -29.46 -3.44
N ARG A 122 3.29 -28.46 -3.31
CA ARG A 122 3.00 -27.47 -4.36
C ARG A 122 3.86 -26.21 -4.23
N LEU A 123 4.72 -26.11 -3.21
CA LEU A 123 5.57 -24.95 -2.98
C LEU A 123 6.64 -24.77 -4.08
N GLU A 124 6.86 -25.80 -4.90
CA GLU A 124 7.67 -25.73 -6.12
C GLU A 124 7.23 -24.61 -7.06
N LEU A 125 5.94 -24.21 -7.05
CA LEU A 125 5.44 -23.06 -7.82
C LEU A 125 6.17 -21.74 -7.48
N PHE A 126 6.56 -21.59 -6.21
CA PHE A 126 7.32 -20.42 -5.73
C PHE A 126 8.83 -20.66 -5.76
N SER A 127 9.28 -21.70 -6.47
CA SER A 127 10.67 -22.07 -6.63
C SER A 127 11.09 -21.88 -8.09
N TRP A 128 12.38 -21.69 -8.32
CA TRP A 128 12.89 -21.61 -9.69
C TRP A 128 12.72 -22.99 -10.37
N PRO A 129 12.24 -23.07 -11.63
CA PRO A 129 11.93 -21.97 -12.55
C PRO A 129 10.46 -21.48 -12.52
N TYR A 130 9.54 -22.20 -11.87
CA TYR A 130 8.10 -21.88 -11.87
C TYR A 130 7.77 -20.50 -11.29
N TYR A 131 8.62 -19.95 -10.43
CA TYR A 131 8.49 -18.58 -9.94
C TYR A 131 8.39 -17.55 -11.06
N ASN A 132 9.03 -17.79 -12.22
CA ASN A 132 8.92 -16.91 -13.38
C ASN A 132 7.49 -16.82 -13.92
N ILE A 133 6.69 -17.89 -13.80
CA ILE A 133 5.29 -17.90 -14.20
C ILE A 133 4.51 -16.87 -13.35
N LEU A 134 4.78 -16.80 -12.04
CA LEU A 134 4.13 -15.83 -11.14
C LEU A 134 4.50 -14.40 -11.49
N ILE A 135 5.75 -14.15 -11.89
CA ILE A 135 6.21 -12.84 -12.36
C ILE A 135 5.50 -12.49 -13.68
N ILE A 136 5.39 -13.42 -14.62
CA ILE A 136 4.70 -13.20 -15.89
C ILE A 136 3.22 -12.86 -15.64
N ILE A 137 2.53 -13.64 -14.79
CA ILE A 137 1.14 -13.35 -14.41
C ILE A 137 1.04 -11.96 -13.79
N PHE A 138 1.96 -11.62 -12.87
CA PHE A 138 1.98 -10.31 -12.24
C PHE A 138 2.10 -9.19 -13.27
N VAL A 139 3.06 -9.29 -14.20
CA VAL A 139 3.28 -8.27 -15.25
C VAL A 139 2.09 -8.18 -16.19
N VAL A 140 1.54 -9.31 -16.64
CA VAL A 140 0.40 -9.32 -17.58
C VAL A 140 -0.83 -8.67 -16.97
N VAL A 141 -1.22 -9.07 -15.75
CA VAL A 141 -2.38 -8.49 -15.05
C VAL A 141 -2.15 -7.01 -14.76
N SER A 142 -0.92 -6.63 -14.38
CA SER A 142 -0.54 -5.23 -14.12
C SER A 142 -0.66 -4.36 -15.38
N LEU A 143 -0.18 -4.86 -16.52
CA LEU A 143 -0.25 -4.16 -17.79
C LEU A 143 -1.67 -4.06 -18.32
N GLU A 144 -2.46 -5.14 -18.21
CA GLU A 144 -3.88 -5.13 -18.57
C GLU A 144 -4.61 -4.00 -17.83
N TRP A 145 -4.46 -3.94 -16.50
CA TRP A 145 -5.12 -2.92 -15.69
C TRP A 145 -4.69 -1.49 -16.05
N TRP A 146 -3.40 -1.28 -16.25
CA TRP A 146 -2.88 0.04 -16.62
C TRP A 146 -3.37 0.47 -18.01
N ILE A 147 -3.35 -0.44 -18.99
CA ILE A 147 -3.80 -0.18 -20.36
C ILE A 147 -5.31 0.10 -20.39
N VAL A 148 -6.12 -0.71 -19.71
CA VAL A 148 -7.57 -0.52 -19.63
C VAL A 148 -7.90 0.82 -18.96
N ALA A 149 -7.19 1.20 -17.89
CA ALA A 149 -7.36 2.51 -17.26
C ALA A 149 -7.03 3.67 -18.22
N ILE A 150 -5.99 3.54 -19.06
CA ILE A 150 -5.64 4.55 -20.07
C ILE A 150 -6.75 4.73 -21.10
N PHE A 151 -7.33 3.63 -21.59
CA PHE A 151 -8.31 3.67 -22.68
C PHE A 151 -9.73 4.01 -22.22
N VAL A 152 -10.13 3.60 -21.01
CA VAL A 152 -11.51 3.73 -20.54
C VAL A 152 -11.70 4.89 -19.57
N ALA A 153 -10.78 5.09 -18.63
CA ALA A 153 -10.84 6.17 -17.64
C ALA A 153 -10.11 7.46 -18.10
N GLY A 154 -9.91 7.60 -19.41
CA GLY A 154 -9.17 8.70 -20.03
C GLY A 154 -9.85 10.05 -19.94
N GLU A 155 -9.04 11.11 -20.07
CA GLU A 155 -9.54 12.48 -20.17
C GLU A 155 -10.50 12.62 -21.36
N ASN A 156 -11.71 13.14 -21.10
CA ASN A 156 -12.76 13.31 -22.09
C ASN A 156 -13.31 14.74 -21.99
N PRO A 157 -13.42 15.51 -23.09
CA PRO A 157 -13.98 16.86 -23.06
C PRO A 157 -15.38 16.97 -22.44
N GLU A 158 -16.21 15.93 -22.53
CA GLU A 158 -17.53 15.90 -21.88
C GLU A 158 -17.43 15.81 -20.36
N VAL A 159 -16.56 14.93 -19.87
CA VAL A 159 -16.31 14.75 -18.43
C VAL A 159 -15.63 16.01 -17.88
N GLU A 160 -14.71 16.58 -18.64
CA GLU A 160 -14.01 17.81 -18.31
C GLU A 160 -14.97 18.98 -18.07
N GLY A 161 -15.90 19.21 -19.01
CA GLY A 161 -16.93 20.24 -18.84
C GLY A 161 -17.86 19.96 -17.65
N HIS A 162 -18.12 18.69 -17.34
CA HIS A 162 -18.93 18.31 -16.17
C HIS A 162 -18.24 18.60 -14.84
N ILE A 163 -16.92 18.43 -14.76
CA ILE A 163 -16.17 18.56 -13.50
C ILE A 163 -15.51 19.93 -13.30
N GLN A 164 -15.39 20.75 -14.35
CA GLN A 164 -14.62 22.00 -14.30
C GLN A 164 -15.05 22.94 -13.17
N GLU A 165 -16.36 23.17 -13.01
CA GLU A 165 -16.90 24.06 -11.99
C GLU A 165 -16.59 23.55 -10.58
N THR A 166 -16.85 22.27 -10.29
CA THR A 166 -16.56 21.69 -8.97
C THR A 166 -15.06 21.68 -8.66
N MET A 167 -14.20 21.52 -9.67
CA MET A 167 -12.74 21.58 -9.52
C MET A 167 -12.25 22.98 -9.19
N ALA A 168 -12.82 24.00 -9.82
CA ALA A 168 -12.55 25.41 -9.51
C ALA A 168 -13.02 25.76 -8.08
N GLU A 169 -14.25 25.39 -7.70
CA GLU A 169 -14.83 25.72 -6.40
C GLU A 169 -14.15 25.01 -5.22
N ASN A 170 -13.88 23.70 -5.35
CA ASN A 170 -13.37 22.90 -4.23
C ASN A 170 -11.84 22.96 -4.10
N TYR A 171 -11.13 23.12 -5.22
CA TYR A 171 -9.67 22.99 -5.29
C TYR A 171 -8.96 24.21 -5.91
N GLY A 172 -9.69 25.20 -6.43
CA GLY A 172 -9.11 26.40 -7.08
C GLY A 172 -8.39 26.12 -8.39
N LEU A 173 -8.76 25.02 -9.05
CA LEU A 173 -8.19 24.61 -10.33
C LEU A 173 -9.08 25.18 -11.44
N ASN A 174 -8.76 26.41 -11.85
CA ASN A 174 -9.61 27.19 -12.76
C ASN A 174 -9.35 26.86 -14.24
N ASP A 175 -8.09 26.56 -14.60
CA ASP A 175 -7.73 26.09 -15.93
C ASP A 175 -7.63 24.57 -15.91
N VAL A 176 -8.15 23.95 -16.96
CA VAL A 176 -8.01 22.51 -17.19
C VAL A 176 -6.53 22.11 -17.29
N LYS A 177 -5.64 23.02 -17.71
CA LYS A 177 -4.19 22.77 -17.76
C LYS A 177 -3.55 22.61 -16.38
N ASP A 178 -4.22 23.04 -15.31
CA ASP A 178 -3.68 22.99 -13.95
C ASP A 178 -3.68 21.58 -13.35
N TYR A 179 -4.36 20.63 -13.99
CA TYR A 179 -4.46 19.25 -13.52
C TYR A 179 -4.59 18.25 -14.67
N THR A 180 -4.29 16.99 -14.36
CA THR A 180 -4.73 15.85 -15.16
C THR A 180 -5.54 14.90 -14.30
N TYR A 181 -6.41 14.13 -14.91
CA TYR A 181 -7.33 13.28 -14.17
C TYR A 181 -7.62 11.95 -14.88
N ALA A 182 -7.91 10.94 -14.06
CA ALA A 182 -8.60 9.73 -14.47
C ALA A 182 -9.99 9.75 -13.82
N SER A 183 -11.04 9.53 -14.61
CA SER A 183 -12.43 9.64 -14.14
C SER A 183 -13.32 8.64 -14.84
N SER A 184 -14.36 8.21 -14.14
CA SER A 184 -15.50 7.52 -14.74
C SER A 184 -16.79 8.20 -14.31
N TRP A 185 -17.61 8.55 -15.29
CA TRP A 185 -18.89 9.21 -15.11
C TRP A 185 -20.03 8.28 -15.54
N PHE A 186 -20.69 7.68 -14.55
CA PHE A 186 -21.60 6.55 -14.77
C PHE A 186 -22.93 6.96 -15.42
N TYR A 187 -23.40 8.19 -15.15
CA TYR A 187 -24.70 8.68 -15.60
C TYR A 187 -24.53 9.97 -16.41
N ARG A 188 -24.40 9.83 -17.73
CA ARG A 188 -24.15 10.94 -18.64
C ARG A 188 -25.46 11.59 -19.07
N ILE A 189 -25.39 12.85 -19.45
CA ILE A 189 -26.55 13.61 -19.96
C ILE A 189 -26.41 13.74 -21.47
N ASP A 190 -27.43 13.29 -22.20
CA ASP A 190 -27.52 13.53 -23.64
C ASP A 190 -27.78 15.02 -23.89
N ARG A 191 -26.91 15.67 -24.65
CA ARG A 191 -26.98 17.10 -24.94
C ARG A 191 -28.21 17.49 -25.77
N ILE A 192 -28.78 16.55 -26.53
CA ILE A 192 -29.92 16.79 -27.42
C ILE A 192 -31.23 16.58 -26.68
N THR A 193 -31.37 15.46 -25.98
CA THR A 193 -32.62 15.08 -25.32
C THR A 193 -32.72 15.57 -23.88
N GLY A 194 -31.59 15.96 -23.28
CA GLY A 194 -31.48 16.29 -21.85
C GLY A 194 -31.69 15.09 -20.93
N GLN A 195 -31.83 13.89 -21.49
CA GLN A 195 -32.08 12.67 -20.74
C GLN A 195 -30.78 12.08 -20.22
N GLU A 196 -30.86 11.53 -19.02
CA GLU A 196 -29.74 10.81 -18.42
C GLU A 196 -29.67 9.38 -18.96
N TYR A 197 -28.47 8.94 -19.32
CA TYR A 197 -28.21 7.57 -19.78
C TYR A 197 -26.99 6.98 -19.07
N ALA A 198 -27.02 5.66 -18.88
CA ALA A 198 -25.92 4.92 -18.28
C ALA A 198 -24.74 4.79 -19.26
N SER A 199 -23.55 5.20 -18.84
CA SER A 199 -22.33 5.04 -19.63
C SER A 199 -21.85 3.59 -19.58
N ILE A 200 -22.16 2.82 -20.63
CA ILE A 200 -21.79 1.41 -20.74
C ILE A 200 -20.27 1.20 -20.56
N PRO A 201 -19.36 2.00 -21.18
CA PRO A 201 -17.92 1.82 -20.97
C PRO A 201 -17.49 1.99 -19.51
N ASP A 202 -18.03 3.00 -18.82
CA ASP A 202 -17.71 3.27 -17.41
C ASP A 202 -18.22 2.13 -16.49
N PHE A 203 -19.43 1.63 -16.74
CA PHE A 203 -19.96 0.46 -16.02
C PHE A 203 -19.18 -0.84 -16.30
N LEU A 204 -18.73 -1.06 -17.53
CA LEU A 204 -17.90 -2.20 -17.87
C LEU A 204 -16.52 -2.12 -17.20
N PHE A 205 -15.93 -0.92 -17.13
CA PHE A 205 -14.68 -0.69 -16.42
C PHE A 205 -14.82 -0.99 -14.93
N LEU A 206 -15.87 -0.46 -14.30
CA LEU A 206 -16.22 -0.75 -12.92
C LEU A 206 -16.46 -2.25 -12.69
N ALA A 207 -17.15 -2.94 -13.59
CA ALA A 207 -17.37 -4.38 -13.49
C ALA A 207 -16.04 -5.15 -13.55
N ASN A 208 -15.11 -4.78 -14.45
CA ASN A 208 -13.76 -5.35 -14.50
C ASN A 208 -13.00 -5.13 -13.19
N LEU A 209 -12.99 -3.89 -12.65
CA LEU A 209 -12.40 -3.58 -11.35
C LEU A 209 -13.01 -4.42 -10.23
N GLY A 210 -14.34 -4.54 -10.21
CA GLY A 210 -15.11 -5.30 -9.23
C GLY A 210 -14.81 -6.79 -9.27
N VAL A 211 -14.68 -7.40 -10.46
CA VAL A 211 -14.29 -8.80 -10.63
C VAL A 211 -12.88 -9.06 -10.11
N ILE A 212 -11.93 -8.18 -10.42
CA ILE A 212 -10.54 -8.33 -9.99
C ILE A 212 -10.44 -8.19 -8.46
N ILE A 213 -11.04 -7.15 -7.88
CA ILE A 213 -11.03 -6.95 -6.42
C ILE A 213 -11.74 -8.10 -5.70
N THR A 214 -12.91 -8.52 -6.19
CA THR A 214 -13.69 -9.59 -5.56
C THR A 214 -12.98 -10.93 -5.68
N SER A 215 -12.38 -11.26 -6.83
CA SER A 215 -11.65 -12.53 -7.03
C SER A 215 -10.39 -12.61 -6.16
N GLY A 216 -9.60 -11.54 -6.07
CA GLY A 216 -8.43 -11.51 -5.20
C GLY A 216 -8.80 -11.55 -3.71
N PHE A 217 -9.85 -10.82 -3.30
CA PHE A 217 -10.35 -10.88 -1.93
C PHE A 217 -10.90 -12.27 -1.57
N SER A 218 -11.64 -12.90 -2.47
CA SER A 218 -12.15 -14.27 -2.32
C SER A 218 -11.00 -15.28 -2.18
N THR A 219 -9.92 -15.09 -2.94
CA THR A 219 -8.73 -15.95 -2.85
C THR A 219 -8.03 -15.77 -1.49
N ILE A 220 -7.88 -14.53 -1.00
CA ILE A 220 -7.33 -14.25 0.33
C ILE A 220 -8.17 -14.90 1.42
N ILE A 221 -9.49 -14.72 1.40
CA ILE A 221 -10.42 -15.33 2.37
C ILE A 221 -10.32 -16.86 2.31
N TYR A 222 -10.34 -17.44 1.11
CA TYR A 222 -10.24 -18.89 0.94
C TYR A 222 -8.94 -19.44 1.54
N CYS A 223 -7.81 -18.85 1.17
CA CYS A 223 -6.49 -19.22 1.70
C CYS A 223 -6.43 -19.05 3.22
N TRP A 224 -6.98 -17.95 3.75
CA TRP A 224 -7.02 -17.69 5.18
C TRP A 224 -7.89 -18.70 5.94
N LEU A 225 -9.11 -18.98 5.47
CA LEU A 225 -10.02 -19.94 6.10
C LEU A 225 -9.43 -21.34 6.13
N ARG A 226 -8.84 -21.78 5.01
CA ARG A 226 -8.17 -23.09 4.92
C ARG A 226 -6.97 -23.16 5.84
N LEU A 227 -6.09 -22.17 5.79
CA LEU A 227 -4.91 -22.10 6.65
C LEU A 227 -5.30 -22.09 8.13
N ARG A 228 -6.33 -21.32 8.51
CA ARG A 228 -6.87 -21.32 9.88
C ARG A 228 -7.37 -22.69 10.31
N ARG A 229 -8.10 -23.40 9.45
CA ARG A 229 -8.61 -24.75 9.76
C ARG A 229 -7.46 -25.73 10.01
N GLU A 230 -6.48 -25.78 9.11
CA GLU A 230 -5.32 -26.67 9.24
C GLU A 230 -4.49 -26.36 10.50
N LEU A 231 -4.28 -25.08 10.83
CA LEU A 231 -3.58 -24.69 12.05
C LEU A 231 -4.33 -25.10 13.32
N ILE A 232 -5.66 -24.93 13.35
CA ILE A 232 -6.50 -25.35 14.50
C ILE A 232 -6.51 -26.88 14.62
N GLN A 233 -6.61 -27.60 13.50
CA GLN A 233 -6.61 -29.06 13.50
C GLN A 233 -5.26 -29.60 13.95
N SER A 234 -4.16 -29.09 13.39
CA SER A 234 -2.80 -29.44 13.81
C SER A 234 -2.59 -29.19 15.29
N ALA A 235 -3.12 -28.09 15.84
CA ALA A 235 -3.04 -27.79 17.26
C ALA A 235 -3.86 -28.75 18.15
N ARG A 236 -4.96 -29.31 17.62
CA ARG A 236 -5.79 -30.30 18.34
C ARG A 236 -5.17 -31.71 18.31
N GLU A 237 -4.58 -32.09 17.18
CA GLU A 237 -3.88 -33.37 17.03
C GLU A 237 -2.55 -33.40 17.82
N LEU A 238 -1.96 -32.23 18.09
CA LEU A 238 -0.77 -32.04 18.93
C LEU A 238 -1.04 -32.14 20.45
N GLN A 239 -1.92 -33.04 20.89
CA GLN A 239 -2.19 -33.29 22.31
C GLN A 239 -0.99 -33.93 23.05
N SER A 240 0.11 -34.22 22.35
CA SER A 240 1.34 -34.85 22.87
C SER A 240 2.63 -34.01 22.74
N ILE A 241 2.59 -32.75 22.28
CA ILE A 241 3.82 -31.96 22.02
C ILE A 241 3.96 -30.70 22.91
N SER A 242 5.22 -30.47 23.32
CA SER A 242 5.79 -29.35 24.09
C SER A 242 5.16 -27.96 23.88
N GLN A 243 4.98 -27.21 24.98
CA GLN A 243 4.46 -25.83 25.02
C GLN A 243 5.14 -24.87 24.02
N ARG A 244 6.41 -25.11 23.68
CA ARG A 244 7.18 -24.29 22.75
C ARG A 244 6.64 -24.31 21.32
N THR A 245 6.10 -25.45 20.88
CA THR A 245 5.50 -25.59 19.54
C THR A 245 4.14 -24.91 19.47
N LEU A 246 3.35 -24.98 20.56
CA LEU A 246 2.06 -24.31 20.69
C LEU A 246 2.17 -22.78 20.63
N GLU A 247 3.16 -22.20 21.33
CA GLU A 247 3.42 -20.76 21.26
C GLU A 247 3.82 -20.29 19.87
N MET A 248 4.62 -21.08 19.15
CA MET A 248 5.01 -20.78 17.77
C MET A 248 3.80 -20.80 16.82
N GLN A 249 2.91 -21.79 16.95
CA GLN A 249 1.67 -21.88 16.18
C GLN A 249 0.72 -20.69 16.47
N ARG A 250 0.62 -20.27 17.75
CA ARG A 250 -0.17 -19.11 18.16
C ARG A 250 0.39 -17.78 17.61
N GLN A 251 1.71 -17.65 17.54
CA GLN A 251 2.36 -16.48 16.93
C GLN A 251 2.12 -16.39 15.42
N LEU A 252 2.20 -17.53 14.71
CA LEU A 252 1.86 -17.60 13.28
C LEU A 252 0.40 -17.24 13.04
N PHE A 253 -0.51 -17.73 13.89
CA PHE A 253 -1.93 -17.43 13.81
C PHE A 253 -2.26 -15.94 14.04
N HIS A 254 -1.66 -15.30 15.07
CA HIS A 254 -1.84 -13.86 15.29
C HIS A 254 -1.27 -13.00 14.17
N SER A 255 -0.10 -13.36 13.62
CA SER A 255 0.47 -12.70 12.44
C SER A 255 -0.49 -12.74 11.26
N LEU A 256 -1.10 -13.91 11.05
CA LEU A 256 -2.02 -14.14 9.96
C LEU A 256 -3.33 -13.33 10.10
N ILE A 257 -3.87 -13.23 11.31
CA ILE A 257 -5.04 -12.39 11.59
C ILE A 257 -4.72 -10.92 11.31
N ALA A 258 -3.62 -10.41 11.88
CA ALA A 258 -3.22 -9.02 11.69
C ALA A 258 -3.06 -8.68 10.21
N GLN A 259 -2.39 -9.56 9.46
CA GLN A 259 -2.16 -9.38 8.01
C GLN A 259 -3.41 -9.51 7.15
N THR A 260 -4.49 -10.10 7.65
CA THR A 260 -5.76 -10.17 6.92
C THR A 260 -6.65 -8.96 7.26
N LEU A 261 -6.61 -8.50 8.52
CA LEU A 261 -7.41 -7.37 8.96
C LEU A 261 -6.92 -6.04 8.38
N PHE A 262 -5.61 -5.80 8.32
CA PHE A 262 -5.09 -4.51 7.82
C PHE A 262 -5.50 -4.22 6.37
N PRO A 263 -5.31 -5.13 5.39
CA PRO A 263 -5.81 -4.91 4.03
C PRO A 263 -7.33 -4.69 3.96
N VAL A 264 -8.12 -5.37 4.81
CA VAL A 264 -9.58 -5.19 4.85
C VAL A 264 -9.94 -3.74 5.19
N PHE A 265 -9.38 -3.21 6.27
CA PHE A 265 -9.72 -1.87 6.75
C PHE A 265 -9.03 -0.75 5.96
N LEU A 266 -7.79 -0.95 5.54
CA LEU A 266 -6.99 0.09 4.90
C LEU A 266 -7.13 0.12 3.39
N MET A 267 -7.47 -1.00 2.74
CA MET A 267 -7.52 -1.09 1.27
C MET A 267 -8.90 -1.50 0.75
N PHE A 268 -9.47 -2.61 1.21
CA PHE A 268 -10.71 -3.15 0.61
C PHE A 268 -11.97 -2.33 0.94
N ILE A 269 -12.15 -1.90 2.19
CA ILE A 269 -13.29 -1.04 2.56
C ILE A 269 -13.21 0.30 1.82
N PRO A 270 -12.07 1.04 1.84
CA PRO A 270 -11.94 2.28 1.06
C PRO A 270 -12.14 2.09 -0.44
N ALA A 271 -11.64 0.98 -1.02
CA ALA A 271 -11.87 0.67 -2.43
C ALA A 271 -13.35 0.39 -2.74
N GLY A 272 -14.04 -0.38 -1.89
CA GLY A 272 -15.48 -0.63 -2.05
C GLY A 272 -16.30 0.65 -1.97
N ILE A 273 -15.94 1.55 -1.05
CA ILE A 273 -16.51 2.90 -0.97
C ILE A 273 -16.30 3.66 -2.28
N LEU A 274 -15.06 3.68 -2.79
CA LEU A 274 -14.70 4.39 -4.02
C LEU A 274 -15.53 3.92 -5.22
N LEU A 275 -15.81 2.62 -5.30
CA LEU A 275 -16.57 2.03 -6.39
C LEU A 275 -18.09 2.21 -6.24
N CYS A 276 -18.64 2.15 -5.02
CA CYS A 276 -20.10 2.21 -4.80
C CYS A 276 -20.66 3.63 -4.79
N PHE A 277 -19.94 4.61 -4.23
CA PHE A 277 -20.45 5.98 -4.03
C PHE A 277 -20.84 6.70 -5.32
N PRO A 278 -20.06 6.62 -6.41
CA PRO A 278 -20.43 7.20 -7.70
C PRO A 278 -21.73 6.61 -8.26
N ILE A 279 -21.93 5.29 -8.14
CA ILE A 279 -23.13 4.61 -8.66
C ILE A 279 -24.37 5.11 -7.92
N LEU A 280 -24.26 5.35 -6.62
CA LEU A 280 -25.35 5.87 -5.80
C LEU A 280 -25.52 7.39 -5.92
N LYS A 281 -24.69 8.06 -6.74
CA LYS A 281 -24.60 9.53 -6.85
C LYS A 281 -24.46 10.23 -5.48
N MET A 282 -23.79 9.56 -4.55
CA MET A 282 -23.61 10.07 -3.20
C MET A 282 -22.35 10.94 -3.14
N ASN A 283 -22.50 12.17 -2.67
CA ASN A 283 -21.37 13.04 -2.39
C ASN A 283 -20.81 12.72 -1.00
N MET A 284 -19.52 12.38 -0.91
CA MET A 284 -18.84 12.11 0.37
C MET A 284 -18.47 13.37 1.16
N GLY A 285 -18.55 14.54 0.53
CA GLY A 285 -18.22 15.80 1.17
C GLY A 285 -16.77 15.80 1.70
N PRO A 286 -16.51 16.13 2.97
CA PRO A 286 -15.14 16.17 3.52
C PRO A 286 -14.46 14.80 3.67
N VAL A 287 -15.20 13.68 3.67
CA VAL A 287 -14.64 12.35 4.00
C VAL A 287 -13.80 11.77 2.85
N GLU A 288 -14.05 12.21 1.61
CA GLU A 288 -13.36 11.71 0.42
C GLU A 288 -11.82 11.87 0.50
N VAL A 289 -11.34 12.91 1.20
CA VAL A 289 -9.90 13.23 1.32
C VAL A 289 -9.12 12.20 2.13
N VAL A 290 -9.82 11.32 2.88
CA VAL A 290 -9.21 10.30 3.73
C VAL A 290 -9.07 8.95 3.01
N ILE A 291 -9.81 8.72 1.93
CA ILE A 291 -9.83 7.43 1.22
C ILE A 291 -8.46 7.05 0.67
N LEU A 292 -7.83 7.92 -0.14
CA LEU A 292 -6.50 7.64 -0.70
C LEU A 292 -5.42 7.56 0.38
N PRO A 293 -5.38 8.44 1.41
CA PRO A 293 -4.50 8.27 2.56
C PRO A 293 -4.64 6.92 3.27
N LEU A 294 -5.85 6.38 3.46
CA LEU A 294 -6.04 5.06 4.07
C LEU A 294 -5.40 3.96 3.23
N ILE A 295 -5.64 3.98 1.92
CA ILE A 295 -5.08 2.99 0.98
C ILE A 295 -3.56 3.08 0.93
N THR A 296 -3.00 4.29 0.88
CA THR A 296 -1.55 4.52 0.80
C THR A 296 -0.80 4.22 2.10
N THR A 297 -1.49 4.07 3.24
CA THR A 297 -0.89 3.55 4.48
C THR A 297 -0.60 2.04 4.40
N GLN A 298 -1.29 1.30 3.52
CA GLN A 298 -1.15 -0.16 3.40
C GLN A 298 0.30 -0.62 3.13
N PRO A 299 1.07 -0.06 2.16
CA PRO A 299 2.48 -0.41 1.94
C PRO A 299 3.38 -0.28 3.16
N PHE A 300 3.09 0.65 4.07
CA PHE A 300 3.84 0.79 5.31
C PHE A 300 3.51 -0.35 6.28
N MET A 301 2.22 -0.66 6.44
CA MET A 301 1.77 -1.78 7.29
C MET A 301 2.31 -3.11 6.78
N ASP A 302 2.33 -3.29 5.46
CA ASP A 302 2.92 -4.42 4.77
C ASP A 302 4.40 -4.64 5.10
N ALA A 303 5.15 -3.57 5.38
CA ALA A 303 6.53 -3.66 5.83
C ALA A 303 6.66 -3.94 7.34
N ILE A 304 5.85 -3.26 8.16
CA ILE A 304 5.93 -3.32 9.63
C ILE A 304 5.48 -4.68 10.14
N VAL A 305 4.41 -5.26 9.58
CA VAL A 305 3.84 -6.48 10.10
C VAL A 305 4.84 -7.65 10.06
N PRO A 306 5.53 -7.95 8.93
CA PRO A 306 6.60 -8.93 8.92
C PRO A 306 7.72 -8.64 9.94
N MET A 307 8.13 -7.38 10.12
CA MET A 307 9.17 -7.03 11.12
C MET A 307 8.74 -7.35 12.56
N CYS A 308 7.48 -7.11 12.90
CA CYS A 308 6.96 -7.36 14.25
C CYS A 308 6.78 -8.86 14.55
N PHE A 309 6.36 -9.64 13.55
CA PHE A 309 6.01 -11.05 13.73
C PHE A 309 7.16 -12.02 13.46
N ILE A 310 8.11 -11.70 12.59
CA ILE A 310 9.28 -12.54 12.33
C ILE A 310 10.32 -12.28 13.41
N LYS A 311 10.53 -13.29 14.27
CA LYS A 311 11.42 -13.19 15.45
C LYS A 311 12.83 -12.71 15.09
N ASP A 312 13.42 -13.22 14.01
CA ASP A 312 14.79 -12.84 13.61
C ASP A 312 14.90 -11.37 13.24
N TYR A 313 13.88 -10.83 12.57
CA TYR A 313 13.82 -9.41 12.21
C TYR A 313 13.63 -8.54 13.46
N ARG A 314 12.66 -8.89 14.32
CA ARG A 314 12.42 -8.18 15.58
C ARG A 314 13.67 -8.16 16.46
N MET A 315 14.35 -9.29 16.60
CA MET A 315 15.58 -9.37 17.40
C MET A 315 16.71 -8.56 16.78
N ALA A 316 16.85 -8.55 15.46
CA ALA A 316 17.84 -7.72 14.77
C ALA A 316 17.61 -6.22 15.02
N ILE A 317 16.36 -5.76 14.94
CA ILE A 317 15.98 -4.36 15.22
C ILE A 317 16.26 -4.01 16.69
N LEU A 318 15.81 -4.85 17.63
CA LEU A 318 16.03 -4.62 19.07
C LEU A 318 17.51 -4.56 19.42
N ASN A 319 18.33 -5.45 18.83
CA ASN A 319 19.78 -5.44 19.05
C ASN A 319 20.44 -4.18 18.46
N PHE A 320 19.97 -3.70 17.31
CA PHE A 320 20.45 -2.45 16.72
C PHE A 320 20.12 -1.25 17.62
N VAL A 321 18.87 -1.13 18.08
CA VAL A 321 18.43 -0.05 18.98
C VAL A 321 19.18 -0.10 20.31
N ARG A 322 19.38 -1.28 20.90
CA ARG A 322 20.17 -1.46 22.14
C ARG A 322 21.63 -1.02 21.96
N ARG A 323 22.27 -1.40 20.86
CA ARG A 323 23.64 -0.97 20.54
C ARG A 323 23.74 0.53 20.37
N ASN A 324 22.77 1.17 19.71
CA ASN A 324 22.78 2.62 19.52
C ASN A 324 22.55 3.38 20.83
N LYS A 325 21.64 2.90 21.69
CA LYS A 325 21.46 3.45 23.05
C LYS A 325 22.72 3.32 23.90
N ASN A 326 23.43 2.19 23.82
CA ASN A 326 24.67 2.00 24.55
C ASN A 326 25.79 2.92 24.02
N ARG A 327 25.90 3.10 22.70
CA ARG A 327 26.85 4.06 22.10
C ARG A 327 26.56 5.50 22.50
N ALA A 328 25.28 5.92 22.47
CA ALA A 328 24.89 7.26 22.89
C ALA A 328 25.23 7.52 24.37
N LYS A 329 24.98 6.55 25.26
CA LYS A 329 25.37 6.64 26.68
C LYS A 329 26.89 6.75 26.87
N VAL A 330 27.68 6.01 26.10
CA VAL A 330 29.15 6.06 26.17
C VAL A 330 29.67 7.42 25.69
N HIS A 331 29.11 7.99 24.61
CA HIS A 331 29.46 9.34 24.17
C HIS A 331 29.12 10.41 25.22
N THR A 332 27.90 10.42 25.75
CA THR A 332 27.52 11.38 26.80
C THR A 332 28.38 11.25 28.07
N ALA A 333 28.77 10.03 28.45
CA ALA A 333 29.67 9.82 29.58
C ALA A 333 31.10 10.33 29.28
N SER A 334 31.59 10.17 28.06
CA SER A 334 32.88 10.71 27.62
C SER A 334 32.89 12.24 27.65
N ASP A 335 31.83 12.88 27.12
CA ASP A 335 31.71 14.34 27.07
C ASP A 335 31.64 14.94 28.50
N LEU A 336 30.95 14.27 29.43
CA LEU A 336 30.90 14.68 30.85
C LEU A 336 32.25 14.53 31.57
N VAL A 337 33.07 13.55 31.19
CA VAL A 337 34.42 13.36 31.74
C VAL A 337 35.37 14.42 31.19
N GLU A 338 35.31 14.73 29.89
CA GLU A 338 36.08 15.81 29.28
C GLU A 338 35.73 17.18 29.88
N ASP A 339 34.46 17.50 30.05
CA ASP A 339 34.02 18.78 30.62
C ASP A 339 34.44 18.95 32.10
N ARG A 340 34.37 17.87 32.90
CA ARG A 340 34.91 17.86 34.27
C ARG A 340 36.43 18.05 34.29
N SER A 341 37.15 17.45 33.35
CA SER A 341 38.60 17.60 33.26
C SER A 341 39.01 19.03 32.89
N ALA A 342 38.28 19.66 31.96
CA ALA A 342 38.48 21.05 31.54
C ALA A 342 38.09 22.06 32.63
N THR A 343 37.04 21.76 33.40
CA THR A 343 36.63 22.58 34.53
C THR A 343 37.67 22.52 35.66
N ASN A 344 38.16 21.32 35.99
CA ASN A 344 39.21 21.15 36.99
C ASN A 344 40.51 21.84 36.55
N SER A 345 40.92 21.73 35.29
CA SER A 345 42.13 22.41 34.80
C SER A 345 42.03 23.94 34.88
N ARG A 346 40.85 24.52 34.61
CA ARG A 346 40.61 25.97 34.76
C ARG A 346 40.60 26.44 36.22
N VAL A 347 40.06 25.63 37.14
CA VAL A 347 40.08 25.93 38.58
C VAL A 347 41.50 25.88 39.14
N PHE A 348 42.33 24.95 38.67
CA PHE A 348 43.74 24.89 39.05
C PHE A 348 44.57 26.06 38.50
N SER A 349 44.28 26.57 37.30
CA SER A 349 45.00 27.73 36.75
C SER A 349 44.63 29.08 37.37
N LEU A 350 43.51 29.17 38.10
CA LEU A 350 43.08 30.40 38.80
C LEU A 350 43.58 30.47 40.26
N ARG A 351 44.22 29.41 40.75
CA ARG A 351 44.76 29.31 42.12
C ARG A 351 46.30 29.35 42.19
N ALA A 352 46.97 29.49 41.05
CA ALA A 352 48.40 29.79 40.94
C ALA A 352 48.56 31.26 40.57
#